data_AF-A0A499VCX3-F1
#
_entry.id   AF-A0A499VCX3-F1
#
_cell.length_a   1.000
_cell.length_b   1.000
_cell.length_c   1.000
_cell.angle_alpha   90.00
_cell.angle_beta   90.00
_cell.angle_gamma   90.00
#
_symmetry.space_group_name_H-M   'P 1'
#
loop_
_entity.id
_entity.type
_entity.pdbx_description
1 polymer ?
#
loop_
_entity_poly.entity_id
_entity_poly.type
_entity_poly.pdbx_seq_one_letter_code
_entity_poly.pdbx_strand_id
1 'polypeptide(L)'
;MFASDDITAAKAPPRSSNCNPHAERFIRSAREECTDRVLLFDRGHAEKILHDYAHHFNSHRPHQGRDQLAPNDNPNVIPLPTARIKRRQAVAGLINEYHRAS
;
A
#
# COMPACT_ATOMS: atom_id res chain seq x y z
N MET A 1 0.40 -25.20 -2.97
CA MET A 1 1.56 -25.68 -2.18
C MET A 1 2.78 -25.06 -2.86
N PHE A 2 3.67 -24.31 -2.20
CA PHE A 2 4.69 -23.53 -2.94
C PHE A 2 5.62 -24.36 -3.87
N ALA A 3 5.83 -25.63 -3.55
CA ALA A 3 6.63 -26.55 -4.36
C ALA A 3 5.99 -26.95 -5.70
N SER A 4 4.66 -26.82 -5.87
CA SER A 4 4.01 -27.08 -7.17
C SER A 4 4.27 -25.98 -8.19
N ASP A 5 4.75 -24.82 -7.71
CA ASP A 5 4.95 -23.60 -8.51
C ASP A 5 6.46 -23.29 -8.67
N ASP A 6 7.34 -24.26 -8.38
CA ASP A 6 8.81 -24.12 -8.37
C ASP A 6 9.37 -23.01 -7.45
N ILE A 7 8.62 -22.66 -6.40
CA ILE A 7 9.03 -21.64 -5.42
C ILE A 7 9.72 -22.29 -4.23
N THR A 8 10.99 -21.92 -3.99
CA THR A 8 11.74 -22.33 -2.80
C THR A 8 11.47 -21.39 -1.63
N ALA A 9 10.89 -21.89 -0.55
CA ALA A 9 10.62 -21.12 0.65
C ALA A 9 11.90 -20.92 1.49
N ALA A 10 12.34 -19.66 1.62
CA ALA A 10 13.42 -19.28 2.53
C ALA A 10 12.84 -18.80 3.88
N LYS A 11 13.34 -19.35 5.00
CA LYS A 11 12.94 -18.90 6.34
C LYS A 11 13.81 -17.72 6.79
N ALA A 12 13.18 -16.64 7.24
CA ALA A 12 13.87 -15.57 7.93
C ALA A 12 14.29 -16.04 9.34
N PRO A 13 15.52 -15.75 9.79
CA PRO A 13 15.94 -16.03 11.16
C PRO A 13 15.07 -15.24 12.18
N PRO A 14 14.84 -15.80 13.38
CA PRO A 14 14.12 -15.10 14.43
C PRO A 14 14.76 -13.74 14.74
N ARG A 15 13.94 -12.68 14.89
CA ARG A 15 14.38 -11.31 15.23
C ARG A 15 15.38 -10.69 14.25
N SER A 16 15.38 -11.12 12.99
CA SER A 16 16.23 -10.57 11.94
C SER A 16 15.41 -9.78 10.91
N SER A 17 14.99 -8.57 11.27
CA SER A 17 14.19 -7.70 10.38
C SER A 17 14.86 -7.40 9.05
N ASN A 18 16.20 -7.40 9.02
CA ASN A 18 17.00 -7.14 7.83
C ASN A 18 16.99 -8.31 6.84
N CYS A 19 16.50 -9.49 7.22
CA CYS A 19 16.31 -10.62 6.30
C CYS A 19 15.00 -10.52 5.49
N ASN A 20 14.09 -9.60 5.85
CA ASN A 20 12.93 -9.26 5.03
C ASN A 20 12.59 -7.75 5.14
N PRO A 21 13.53 -6.86 4.78
CA PRO A 21 13.43 -5.44 5.08
C PRO A 21 12.25 -4.77 4.36
N HIS A 22 11.86 -5.30 3.20
CA HIS A 22 10.73 -4.78 2.43
C HIS A 22 9.39 -5.05 3.11
N ALA A 23 9.14 -6.28 3.56
CA ALA A 23 7.91 -6.60 4.29
C ALA A 23 7.85 -5.85 5.62
N GLU A 24 8.96 -5.78 6.35
CA GLU A 24 9.04 -5.04 7.62
C GLU A 24 8.76 -3.54 7.44
N ARG A 25 9.30 -2.94 6.37
CA ARG A 25 9.03 -1.54 6.04
C ARG A 25 7.57 -1.31 5.64
N PHE A 26 6.98 -2.23 4.88
CA PHE A 26 5.57 -2.18 4.52
C PHE A 26 4.66 -2.26 5.75
N ILE A 27 4.87 -3.25 6.62
CA ILE A 27 4.09 -3.45 7.84
C ILE A 27 4.17 -2.20 8.72
N ARG A 28 5.36 -1.64 8.91
CA ARG A 28 5.52 -0.40 9.68
C ARG A 28 4.67 0.75 9.13
N SER A 29 4.68 0.94 7.81
CA SER A 29 3.90 1.99 7.14
C SER A 29 2.39 1.77 7.34
N ALA A 30 1.92 0.53 7.17
CA ALA A 30 0.52 0.15 7.40
C ALA A 30 0.08 0.42 8.85
N ARG A 31 0.97 0.16 9.82
CA ARG A 31 0.68 0.42 11.23
C ARG A 31 0.60 1.91 11.56
N GLU A 32 1.66 2.65 11.23
CA GLU A 32 1.80 4.07 11.56
C GLU A 32 0.72 4.95 10.92
N GLU A 33 0.25 4.58 9.73
CA GLU A 33 -0.70 5.36 8.95
C GLU A 33 -2.15 4.92 9.12
N CYS A 34 -2.36 3.64 9.45
CA CYS A 34 -3.69 3.04 9.46
C CYS A 34 -4.00 2.30 10.77
N THR A 35 -3.39 1.13 11.02
CA THR A 35 -3.92 0.22 12.04
C THR A 35 -3.70 0.71 13.47
N ASP A 36 -2.73 1.60 13.72
CA ASP A 36 -2.56 2.22 15.04
C ASP A 36 -3.55 3.39 15.26
N ARG A 37 -4.36 3.74 14.26
CA ARG A 37 -5.33 4.87 14.28
C ARG A 37 -6.78 4.43 14.08
N VAL A 38 -7.05 3.14 13.89
CA VAL A 38 -8.40 2.57 13.73
C VAL A 38 -8.63 1.49 14.79
N LEU A 39 -9.80 1.51 15.41
CA LEU A 39 -10.26 0.38 16.22
C LEU A 39 -10.72 -0.75 15.31
N LEU A 40 -10.00 -1.88 15.35
CA LEU A 40 -10.37 -3.10 14.65
C LEU A 40 -11.34 -3.90 15.52
N PHE A 41 -12.51 -4.25 14.96
CA PHE A 41 -13.61 -4.87 15.73
C PHE A 41 -13.58 -6.39 15.63
N ASP A 42 -13.25 -6.89 14.46
CA ASP A 42 -13.14 -8.31 14.17
C ASP A 42 -12.16 -8.53 13.01
N ARG A 43 -11.98 -9.81 12.65
CA ARG A 43 -11.10 -10.22 11.56
C ARG A 43 -11.54 -9.66 10.20
N GLY A 44 -12.84 -9.68 9.89
CA GLY A 44 -13.36 -9.18 8.61
C GLY A 44 -13.16 -7.67 8.47
N HIS A 45 -13.33 -6.93 9.56
CA HIS A 45 -13.00 -5.50 9.61
C HIS A 45 -11.50 -5.28 9.36
N ALA A 46 -10.62 -6.03 10.03
CA ALA A 46 -9.18 -5.93 9.81
C ALA A 46 -8.76 -6.26 8.37
N GLU A 47 -9.32 -7.32 7.79
CA GLU A 47 -9.07 -7.72 6.40
C GLU A 47 -9.51 -6.62 5.43
N LYS A 48 -10.69 -6.03 5.63
CA LYS A 48 -11.17 -4.92 4.80
C LYS A 48 -10.25 -3.70 4.88
N ILE A 49 -9.84 -3.30 6.09
CA ILE A 49 -8.96 -2.15 6.30
C ILE A 49 -7.59 -2.37 5.65
N LEU A 50 -7.00 -3.56 5.84
CA LEU A 50 -5.71 -3.90 5.23
C LEU A 50 -5.80 -4.01 3.70
N HIS A 51 -6.93 -4.51 3.17
CA HIS A 51 -7.19 -4.54 1.74
C HIS A 51 -7.25 -3.12 1.15
N ASP A 52 -8.01 -2.22 1.79
CA ASP A 52 -8.10 -0.82 1.35
C ASP A 52 -6.74 -0.12 1.44
N TYR A 53 -5.95 -0.40 2.49
CA TYR A 53 -4.59 0.11 2.62
C TYR A 53 -3.65 -0.42 1.53
N ALA A 54 -3.71 -1.71 1.22
CA ALA A 54 -2.91 -2.29 0.14
C ALA A 54 -3.28 -1.69 -1.24
N HIS A 55 -4.57 -1.44 -1.48
CA HIS A 55 -5.02 -0.75 -2.68
C HIS A 55 -4.48 0.70 -2.73
N HIS A 56 -4.55 1.43 -1.61
CA HIS A 56 -3.94 2.76 -1.52
C HIS A 56 -2.43 2.72 -1.81
N PHE A 57 -1.70 1.82 -1.15
CA PHE A 57 -0.25 1.69 -1.25
C PHE A 57 0.22 1.40 -2.68
N ASN A 58 -0.49 0.53 -3.40
CA ASN A 58 -0.11 0.11 -4.74
C ASN A 58 -0.60 1.04 -5.84
N SER A 59 -1.70 1.77 -5.63
CA SER A 59 -2.37 2.53 -6.70
C SER A 59 -2.39 4.04 -6.52
N HIS A 60 -2.02 4.58 -5.35
CA HIS A 60 -2.10 6.03 -5.08
C HIS A 60 -0.94 6.58 -4.28
N ARG A 61 -0.33 5.78 -3.39
CA ARG A 61 0.78 6.25 -2.58
C ARG A 61 1.97 6.61 -3.48
N PRO A 62 2.56 7.80 -3.36
CA PRO A 62 3.78 8.12 -4.08
C PRO A 62 4.97 7.38 -3.46
N HIS A 63 5.80 6.75 -4.30
CA HIS A 63 7.02 6.05 -3.86
C HIS A 63 8.25 6.79 -4.35
N GLN A 64 9.09 7.25 -3.42
CA GLN A 64 10.30 7.99 -3.74
C GLN A 64 11.26 7.21 -4.65
N GLY A 65 11.36 5.89 -4.45
CA GLY A 65 12.16 5.00 -5.30
C GLY A 65 11.57 4.72 -6.68
N ARG A 66 10.43 5.32 -7.02
CA ARG A 66 9.73 5.20 -8.31
C ARG A 66 9.35 6.57 -8.87
N ASP A 67 10.15 7.61 -8.62
CA ASP A 67 9.88 8.97 -9.09
C ASP A 67 8.49 9.51 -8.68
N GLN A 68 8.06 9.18 -7.46
CA GLN A 68 6.73 9.50 -6.91
C GLN A 68 5.55 8.77 -7.56
N LEU A 69 5.80 7.79 -8.43
CA LEU A 69 4.75 6.94 -9.00
C LEU A 69 4.37 5.81 -8.05
N ALA A 70 3.08 5.48 -8.01
CA ALA A 70 2.59 4.25 -7.41
C ALA A 70 3.02 3.02 -8.24
N PRO A 71 3.13 1.82 -7.64
CA PRO A 71 3.41 0.58 -8.37
C PRO A 71 2.53 0.36 -9.60
N ASN A 72 1.24 0.68 -9.48
CA ASN A 72 0.23 0.48 -10.52
C ASN A 72 0.04 1.70 -11.43
N ASP A 73 0.80 2.79 -11.23
CA ASP A 73 0.73 3.94 -12.11
C ASP A 73 1.29 3.62 -13.49
N ASN A 74 0.69 4.20 -14.53
CA ASN A 74 1.26 4.15 -15.87
C ASN A 74 2.43 5.14 -15.95
N PRO A 75 3.68 4.67 -16.18
CA PRO A 75 4.86 5.52 -16.20
C PRO A 75 4.90 6.51 -17.37
N ASN A 76 4.06 6.30 -18.40
CA ASN A 76 4.03 7.11 -19.61
C ASN A 76 2.99 8.24 -19.58
N VAL A 77 2.39 8.54 -18.42
CA VAL A 77 1.41 9.62 -18.31
C VAL A 77 2.12 10.97 -18.24
N ILE A 78 2.20 11.64 -19.39
CA ILE A 78 2.67 13.03 -19.48
C ILE A 78 1.60 13.95 -18.85
N PRO A 79 1.94 14.82 -17.87
CA PRO A 79 1.00 15.77 -17.31
C PRO A 79 0.62 16.86 -18.35
N LEU A 80 -0.45 16.62 -19.11
CA LEU A 80 -1.16 17.65 -19.88
C LEU A 80 -2.09 18.43 -18.93
N PRO A 81 -2.50 19.68 -19.27
CA PRO A 81 -2.74 20.74 -18.29
C PRO A 81 -3.86 20.41 -17.30
N THR A 82 -3.74 21.01 -16.11
CA THR A 82 -4.45 20.68 -14.86
C THR A 82 -5.95 20.47 -15.05
N ALA A 83 -6.34 19.21 -15.28
CA ALA A 83 -7.71 18.76 -15.06
C ALA A 83 -8.11 19.06 -13.61
N ARG A 84 -9.38 19.42 -13.38
CA ARG A 84 -9.92 19.67 -12.04
C ARG A 84 -9.57 18.51 -11.12
N ILE A 85 -8.95 18.76 -9.97
CA ILE A 85 -8.62 17.70 -9.00
C ILE A 85 -9.82 17.38 -8.12
N LYS A 86 -10.08 16.08 -7.91
CA LYS A 86 -11.06 15.55 -6.97
C LYS A 86 -10.34 14.83 -5.84
N ARG A 87 -10.83 15.07 -4.62
CA ARG A 87 -10.38 14.38 -3.41
C ARG A 87 -11.35 13.26 -3.08
N ARG A 88 -10.84 12.10 -2.67
CA ARG A 88 -11.60 11.07 -1.98
C ARG A 88 -10.92 10.68 -0.67
N GLN A 89 -11.73 10.26 0.29
CA GLN A 89 -11.25 9.68 1.54
C GLN A 89 -11.16 8.16 1.38
N ALA A 90 -9.99 7.60 1.67
CA ALA A 90 -9.68 6.17 1.60
C ALA A 90 -9.28 5.65 2.98
N VAL A 91 -9.24 4.31 3.14
CA VAL A 91 -8.78 3.60 4.34
C VAL A 91 -9.44 4.12 5.62
N ALA A 92 -10.71 3.77 5.82
CA ALA A 92 -11.56 4.29 6.90
C ALA A 92 -11.58 5.84 7.01
N GLY A 93 -11.27 6.54 5.92
CA GLY A 93 -11.22 7.99 5.85
C GLY A 93 -9.96 8.64 6.44
N LEU A 94 -8.97 7.83 6.84
CA LEU A 94 -7.68 8.31 7.35
C LEU A 94 -6.79 8.92 6.27
N ILE A 95 -6.97 8.49 5.02
CA ILE A 95 -6.08 8.86 3.91
C ILE A 95 -6.86 9.68 2.89
N ASN A 96 -6.26 10.77 2.43
CA ASN A 96 -6.80 11.58 1.34
C ASN A 96 -6.08 11.22 0.05
N GLU A 97 -6.85 10.75 -0.93
CA GLU A 97 -6.36 10.47 -2.27
C GLU A 97 -6.87 11.54 -3.24
N TYR A 98 -6.02 11.94 -4.17
CA TYR A 98 -6.30 12.99 -5.13
C TYR A 98 -6.20 12.41 -6.53
N HIS A 99 -7.24 12.60 -7.33
CA HIS A 99 -7.31 12.15 -8.72
C HIS A 99 -7.74 13.29 -9.62
N ARG A 100 -7.38 13.20 -10.90
CA ARG A 100 -7.92 14.09 -11.93
C ARG A 100 -9.39 13.77 -12.13
N ALA A 101 -10.23 14.79 -12.22
CA ALA A 101 -11.59 14.64 -12.71
C ALA A 101 -11.52 14.17 -14.17
N SER A 102 -12.28 13.11 -14.47
CA SER A 102 -12.63 12.69 -15.82
C SER A 102 -13.40 13.78 -16.55
#